data_AF-A0A3C0QQ51-F1
#
_entry.id   AF-A0A3C0QQ51-F1
#
_cell.length_a   1.000
_cell.length_b   1.000
_cell.length_c   1.000
_cell.angle_alpha   90.00
_cell.angle_beta   90.00
_cell.angle_gamma   90.00
#
_symmetry.space_group_name_H-M   'P 1'
#
loop_
_entity.id
_entity.type
_entity.pdbx_description
1 polymer ?
#
loop_
_entity_poly.entity_id
_entity_poly.type
_entity_poly.pdbx_seq_one_letter_code
_entity_poly.pdbx_strand_id
1 'polypeptide(L)'
;MRKLVTLTISCLMAVCLFLNCSLVSKNLVAKADVVSGLYPSIYYRLKNVASNLYITMDSYDDLDNVSCSLQPRSAHDARQIFRLIPSGSTNTYFLKPMTSSKPLCMSTLTNGHNPLMLKTYYSIIGYWKIAESSNGHKITSVTSNLYNVVSPFPNSYNADTPIATNTFQGIFSTWGLEPAFSGSAEYYVTTSDILNNPENNACVNEIVGKIENLGYDTSRYEYPNSGALQNRIGQNRFCVVHGHGSPGALALENASGNVSWLYADNISLVMPMCSYCMIISCNSAVDSTHGNLTEKLHQHGVGCVTGFTVSVSKGEYYFKYVLHNQEFFPDNKIIDSLACVDLSFGAAYNLSGTNPANPNHRLTVGSTSVSLGLN
;
A
#
# COMPACT_ATOMS: atom_id res chain seq x y z
N MET A 1 -34.16 -7.16 45.52
CA MET A 1 -32.71 -7.18 45.83
C MET A 1 -31.90 -8.14 44.96
N ARG A 2 -32.26 -9.43 44.79
CA ARG A 2 -31.47 -10.39 43.97
C ARG A 2 -31.27 -9.98 42.49
N LYS A 3 -32.25 -9.35 41.85
CA LYS A 3 -32.14 -8.90 40.45
C LYS A 3 -31.18 -7.70 40.25
N LEU A 4 -30.97 -6.88 41.28
CA LEU A 4 -30.08 -5.71 41.20
C LEU A 4 -28.61 -6.13 41.27
N VAL A 5 -28.27 -7.12 42.11
CA VAL A 5 -26.91 -7.67 42.27
C VAL A 5 -26.42 -8.37 41.00
N THR A 6 -27.32 -9.00 40.24
CA THR A 6 -26.95 -9.73 39.02
C THR A 6 -26.58 -8.77 37.88
N LEU A 7 -27.21 -7.59 37.82
CA LEU A 7 -26.95 -6.59 36.78
C LEU A 7 -25.60 -5.89 37.01
N THR A 8 -25.24 -5.60 38.26
CA THR A 8 -23.96 -4.95 38.60
C THR A 8 -22.75 -5.86 38.33
N ILE A 9 -22.87 -7.16 38.61
CA ILE A 9 -21.79 -8.14 38.34
C ILE A 9 -21.60 -8.32 36.82
N SER A 10 -22.68 -8.27 36.05
CA SER A 10 -22.62 -8.40 34.58
C SER A 10 -21.96 -7.18 33.93
N CYS A 11 -22.24 -5.95 34.41
CA CYS A 11 -21.56 -4.75 33.95
C CYS A 11 -20.06 -4.73 34.33
N LEU A 12 -19.70 -5.22 35.52
CA LEU A 12 -18.31 -5.25 35.96
C LEU A 12 -17.46 -6.25 35.15
N MET A 13 -18.02 -7.41 34.78
CA MET A 13 -17.32 -8.37 33.91
C MET A 13 -17.16 -7.86 32.47
N ALA A 14 -18.14 -7.12 31.94
CA ALA A 14 -18.01 -6.50 30.62
C ALA A 14 -16.89 -5.45 30.59
N VAL A 15 -16.78 -4.60 31.61
CA VAL A 15 -15.71 -3.58 31.70
C VAL A 15 -14.32 -4.23 31.87
N CYS A 16 -14.20 -5.33 32.62
CA CYS A 16 -12.95 -6.08 32.73
C CYS A 16 -12.55 -6.81 31.43
N LEU A 17 -13.52 -7.20 30.59
CA LEU A 17 -13.24 -7.76 29.26
C LEU A 17 -12.77 -6.68 28.27
N PHE A 18 -13.34 -5.47 28.31
CA PHE A 18 -12.91 -4.38 27.45
C PHE A 18 -11.54 -3.78 27.85
N LEU A 19 -11.21 -3.74 29.14
CA LEU A 19 -9.90 -3.27 29.62
C LEU A 19 -8.76 -4.27 29.37
N ASN A 20 -9.05 -5.58 29.25
CA ASN A 20 -8.04 -6.58 28.90
C ASN A 20 -7.77 -6.67 27.39
N CYS A 21 -8.70 -6.23 26.53
CA CYS A 21 -8.46 -6.17 25.08
C CYS A 21 -7.59 -4.97 24.66
N SER A 22 -7.44 -3.92 25.49
CA SER A 22 -6.62 -2.75 25.16
C SER A 22 -5.17 -2.84 25.63
N LEU A 23 -4.81 -3.87 26.40
CA LEU A 23 -3.49 -4.05 27.03
C LEU A 23 -2.69 -5.24 26.48
N VAL A 24 -3.19 -5.96 25.47
CA VAL A 24 -2.38 -6.90 24.69
C VAL A 24 -1.59 -6.12 23.64
N SER A 25 -0.44 -5.63 24.12
CA SER A 25 0.80 -5.37 23.40
C SER A 25 0.76 -4.49 22.15
N LYS A 26 0.82 -3.18 22.41
CA LYS A 26 1.92 -2.36 21.85
C LYS A 26 3.26 -3.00 22.24
N ASN A 27 3.64 -4.08 21.58
CA ASN A 27 5.05 -4.38 21.43
C ASN A 27 5.55 -3.33 20.45
N LEU A 28 6.31 -2.37 20.98
CA LEU A 28 7.32 -1.65 20.22
C LEU A 28 8.13 -2.71 19.47
N VAL A 29 7.74 -2.96 18.22
CA VAL A 29 8.59 -3.67 17.28
C VAL A 29 9.84 -2.81 17.21
N ALA A 30 10.92 -3.31 17.82
CA ALA A 30 12.23 -2.74 17.63
C ALA A 30 12.41 -2.57 16.13
N LYS A 31 12.67 -1.32 15.71
CA LYS A 31 12.95 -0.96 14.33
C LYS A 31 14.04 -1.91 13.85
N ALA A 32 13.65 -2.92 13.07
CA ALA A 32 14.59 -3.89 12.53
C ALA A 32 15.63 -3.09 11.75
N ASP A 33 16.91 -3.35 12.02
CA ASP A 33 17.99 -2.72 11.27
C ASP A 33 17.71 -2.88 9.78
N VAL A 34 17.59 -1.73 9.11
CA VAL A 34 17.34 -1.67 7.67
C VAL A 34 18.57 -2.24 6.99
N VAL A 35 18.49 -3.49 6.54
CA VAL A 35 19.44 -4.03 5.56
C VAL A 35 19.30 -3.13 4.34
N SER A 36 20.42 -2.57 3.88
CA SER A 36 20.45 -1.67 2.72
C SER A 36 19.63 -2.24 1.57
N GLY A 37 18.51 -1.59 1.26
CA GLY A 37 17.65 -1.90 0.10
C GLY A 37 16.36 -2.68 0.38
N LEU A 38 16.11 -3.21 1.59
CA LEU A 38 14.84 -3.87 1.91
C LEU A 38 13.92 -2.97 2.74
N TYR A 39 12.81 -2.56 2.14
CA TYR A 39 11.73 -1.87 2.83
C TYR A 39 10.76 -2.90 3.44
N PRO A 40 10.61 -2.94 4.77
CA PRO A 40 9.62 -3.80 5.40
C PRO A 40 8.19 -3.36 5.06
N SER A 41 7.25 -4.28 5.13
CA SER A 41 5.81 -4.08 4.92
C SER A 41 5.37 -3.74 3.50
N ILE A 42 6.28 -3.74 2.53
CA ILE A 42 5.96 -3.55 1.11
C ILE A 42 5.83 -4.89 0.37
N TYR A 43 5.27 -4.82 -0.83
CA TYR A 43 5.09 -5.98 -1.71
C TYR A 43 6.26 -6.15 -2.67
N TYR A 44 6.71 -7.39 -2.83
CA TYR A 44 7.79 -7.77 -3.73
C TYR A 44 7.38 -8.95 -4.60
N ARG A 45 8.02 -9.05 -5.77
CA ARG A 45 8.17 -10.30 -6.51
C ARG A 45 9.53 -10.91 -6.19
N LEU A 46 9.53 -12.20 -5.85
CA LEU A 46 10.76 -12.92 -5.50
C LEU A 46 11.28 -13.66 -6.74
N LYS A 47 12.30 -13.09 -7.34
CA LYS A 47 12.92 -13.58 -8.57
C LYS A 47 14.10 -14.47 -8.26
N ASN A 48 14.11 -15.69 -8.76
CA ASN A 48 15.28 -16.54 -8.68
C ASN A 48 16.39 -15.97 -9.57
N VAL A 49 17.57 -15.75 -8.99
CA VAL A 49 18.70 -15.15 -9.74
C VAL A 49 19.21 -16.09 -10.83
N ALA A 50 19.14 -17.41 -10.60
CA ALA A 50 19.67 -18.40 -11.53
C ALA A 50 18.76 -18.59 -12.75
N SER A 51 17.44 -18.69 -12.54
CA SER A 51 16.47 -18.98 -13.61
C SER A 51 15.80 -17.75 -14.20
N ASN A 52 15.89 -16.58 -13.55
CA ASN A 52 15.15 -15.38 -13.93
C ASN A 52 13.61 -15.60 -13.89
N LEU A 53 13.15 -16.60 -13.15
CA LEU A 53 11.73 -16.91 -12.89
C LEU A 53 11.33 -16.50 -11.47
N TYR A 54 10.03 -16.42 -11.20
CA TYR A 54 9.48 -15.86 -9.97
C TYR A 54 8.76 -16.93 -9.16
N ILE A 55 8.88 -16.85 -7.83
CA ILE A 55 7.99 -17.60 -6.93
C ILE A 55 6.55 -17.20 -7.25
N THR A 56 5.70 -18.19 -7.50
CA THR A 56 4.30 -17.99 -7.83
C THR A 56 3.48 -19.00 -7.05
N MET A 57 2.40 -18.57 -6.40
CA MET A 57 1.44 -19.52 -5.82
C MET A 57 0.74 -20.30 -6.94
N ASP A 58 0.53 -21.60 -6.73
CA ASP A 58 -0.05 -22.45 -7.77
C ASP A 58 -1.57 -22.23 -7.93
N SER A 59 -2.23 -21.59 -6.95
CA SER A 59 -3.64 -21.19 -7.02
C SER A 59 -3.89 -19.80 -6.42
N TYR A 60 -4.97 -19.14 -6.89
CA TYR A 60 -5.53 -17.92 -6.28
C TYR A 60 -6.38 -18.22 -5.04
N ASP A 61 -6.85 -19.46 -4.87
CA ASP A 61 -7.81 -19.80 -3.82
C ASP A 61 -7.22 -19.60 -2.43
N ASP A 62 -7.95 -19.03 -1.46
CA ASP A 62 -7.48 -18.84 -0.08
C ASP A 62 -7.50 -20.13 0.78
N LEU A 63 -7.18 -21.28 0.18
CA LEU A 63 -7.14 -22.59 0.82
C LEU A 63 -5.80 -22.83 1.56
N ASP A 64 -5.78 -23.78 2.49
CA ASP A 64 -4.52 -24.24 3.08
C ASP A 64 -3.79 -25.21 2.13
N ASN A 65 -2.47 -25.33 2.32
CA ASN A 65 -1.56 -26.20 1.59
C ASN A 65 -1.46 -25.90 0.08
N VAL A 66 -1.69 -24.65 -0.32
CA VAL A 66 -1.36 -24.18 -1.67
C VAL A 66 0.15 -24.08 -1.79
N SER A 67 0.74 -24.81 -2.73
CA SER A 67 2.16 -24.80 -3.03
C SER A 67 2.58 -23.58 -3.86
N CYS A 68 3.90 -23.41 -3.99
CA CYS A 68 4.48 -22.44 -4.90
C CYS A 68 5.38 -23.12 -5.93
N SER A 69 5.43 -22.57 -7.13
CA SER A 69 6.32 -22.97 -8.22
C SER A 69 7.02 -21.77 -8.86
N LEU A 70 8.04 -22.04 -9.68
CA LEU A 70 8.65 -21.03 -10.54
C LEU A 70 7.76 -20.74 -11.74
N GLN A 71 7.50 -19.47 -12.05
CA GLN A 71 6.83 -19.05 -13.28
C GLN A 71 7.51 -17.85 -13.93
N PRO A 72 7.33 -17.61 -15.23
CA PRO A 72 7.75 -16.37 -15.88
C PRO A 72 7.10 -15.14 -15.22
N ARG A 73 7.74 -13.97 -15.35
CA ARG A 73 7.17 -12.71 -14.86
C ARG A 73 5.81 -12.46 -15.50
N SER A 74 4.80 -12.16 -14.69
CA SER A 74 3.54 -11.58 -15.14
C SER A 74 3.26 -10.27 -14.40
N ALA A 75 3.00 -9.20 -15.16
CA ALA A 75 2.82 -7.86 -14.60
C ALA A 75 1.60 -7.76 -13.67
N HIS A 76 0.57 -8.57 -13.90
CA HIS A 76 -0.72 -8.50 -13.22
C HIS A 76 -1.02 -9.75 -12.37
N ASP A 77 -0.07 -10.68 -12.23
CA ASP A 77 -0.31 -11.90 -11.47
C ASP A 77 -0.01 -11.70 -9.98
N ALA A 78 -1.06 -11.44 -9.21
CA ALA A 78 -0.99 -11.28 -7.76
C ALA A 78 -0.44 -12.53 -7.03
N ARG A 79 -0.45 -13.72 -7.65
CA ARG A 79 0.18 -14.94 -7.09
C ARG A 79 1.71 -14.83 -7.00
N GLN A 80 2.31 -13.88 -7.72
CA GLN A 80 3.75 -13.60 -7.71
C GLN A 80 4.14 -12.51 -6.71
N ILE A 81 3.16 -11.93 -6.02
CA ILE A 81 3.35 -10.75 -5.20
C ILE A 81 3.20 -11.14 -3.74
N PHE A 82 4.22 -10.80 -2.94
CA PHE A 82 4.31 -11.17 -1.54
C PHE A 82 4.71 -9.97 -0.69
N ARG A 83 3.99 -9.76 0.40
CA ARG A 83 4.31 -8.74 1.40
C ARG A 83 5.30 -9.30 2.41
N LEU A 84 6.36 -8.54 2.69
CA LEU A 84 7.29 -8.84 3.78
C LEU A 84 6.79 -8.19 5.07
N ILE A 85 6.25 -8.96 6.01
CA ILE A 85 5.74 -8.44 7.29
C ILE A 85 6.77 -8.69 8.39
N PRO A 86 7.34 -7.68 9.05
CA PRO A 86 8.33 -7.88 10.11
C PRO A 86 7.78 -8.72 11.27
N SER A 87 8.57 -9.65 11.81
CA SER A 87 8.17 -10.47 12.95
C SER A 87 8.53 -9.86 14.32
N GLY A 88 9.25 -8.74 14.34
CA GLY A 88 9.84 -8.17 15.55
C GLY A 88 11.25 -8.70 15.89
N SER A 89 11.79 -9.62 15.09
CA SER A 89 13.20 -10.05 15.17
C SER A 89 13.98 -9.52 13.96
N THR A 90 15.26 -9.20 14.16
CA THR A 90 16.14 -8.66 13.11
C THR A 90 16.13 -9.58 11.87
N ASN A 91 15.90 -8.97 10.71
CA ASN A 91 15.88 -9.62 9.40
C ASN A 91 14.93 -10.81 9.27
N THR A 92 13.90 -10.86 10.11
CA THR A 92 12.92 -11.95 10.11
C THR A 92 11.54 -11.42 9.73
N TYR A 93 10.92 -12.10 8.77
CA TYR A 93 9.68 -11.66 8.14
C TYR A 93 8.71 -12.84 7.99
N PHE A 94 7.43 -12.53 7.98
CA PHE A 94 6.43 -13.36 7.32
C PHE A 94 6.37 -12.95 5.85
N LEU A 95 6.31 -13.94 4.97
CA LEU A 95 5.99 -13.71 3.56
C LEU A 95 4.51 -13.97 3.38
N LYS A 96 3.72 -12.93 3.13
CA LYS A 96 2.28 -13.04 2.93
C LYS A 96 1.94 -12.86 1.45
N PRO A 97 1.39 -13.88 0.76
CA PRO A 97 0.91 -13.71 -0.61
C PRO A 97 -0.17 -12.64 -0.66
N MET A 98 -0.16 -11.83 -1.72
CA MET A 98 -1.15 -10.78 -1.94
C MET A 98 -2.57 -11.34 -2.09
N THR A 99 -2.70 -12.51 -2.70
CA THR A 99 -3.97 -13.22 -2.92
C THR A 99 -4.52 -13.93 -1.68
N SER A 100 -3.87 -13.79 -0.51
CA SER A 100 -4.22 -14.58 0.66
C SER A 100 -4.18 -13.79 1.96
N SER A 101 -5.09 -14.14 2.88
CA SER A 101 -5.03 -13.69 4.26
C SER A 101 -3.92 -14.36 5.08
N LYS A 102 -3.38 -15.49 4.62
CA LYS A 102 -2.48 -16.41 5.33
C LYS A 102 -1.03 -16.29 4.86
N PRO A 103 -0.01 -16.41 5.74
CA PRO A 103 1.38 -16.37 5.33
C PRO A 103 1.84 -17.68 4.67
N LEU A 104 2.98 -17.60 3.98
CA LEU A 104 3.75 -18.76 3.55
C LEU A 104 4.47 -19.39 4.74
N CYS A 105 4.40 -20.70 4.79
CA CYS A 105 5.03 -21.58 5.75
C CYS A 105 5.84 -22.66 5.03
N MET A 106 6.62 -23.42 5.79
CA MET A 106 7.08 -24.73 5.29
C MET A 106 6.06 -25.81 5.62
N SER A 107 5.92 -26.79 4.73
CA SER A 107 5.23 -28.03 5.04
C SER A 107 5.95 -28.79 6.16
N THR A 108 5.20 -29.54 6.98
CA THR A 108 5.82 -30.53 7.86
C THR A 108 6.45 -31.64 7.01
N LEU A 109 7.65 -32.10 7.40
CA LEU A 109 8.33 -33.19 6.72
C LEU A 109 7.46 -34.46 6.79
N THR A 110 7.11 -35.02 5.64
CA THR A 110 6.62 -36.39 5.54
C THR A 110 7.65 -37.22 4.76
N ASN A 111 8.28 -38.17 5.45
CA ASN A 111 9.06 -39.27 4.88
C ASN A 111 10.11 -38.92 3.79
N GLY A 112 11.20 -38.22 4.15
CA GLY A 112 12.39 -38.11 3.30
C GLY A 112 12.31 -37.13 2.12
N HIS A 113 11.23 -36.36 2.00
CA HIS A 113 11.09 -35.30 1.01
C HIS A 113 11.47 -33.93 1.58
N ASN A 114 11.97 -33.02 0.72
CA ASN A 114 12.25 -31.63 1.11
C ASN A 114 10.95 -30.90 1.46
N PRO A 115 10.89 -30.09 2.54
CA PRO A 115 9.70 -29.32 2.88
C PRO A 115 9.31 -28.38 1.75
N LEU A 116 8.05 -28.42 1.33
CA LEU A 116 7.52 -27.49 0.33
C LEU A 116 7.20 -26.16 1.00
N MET A 117 7.35 -25.06 0.24
CA MET A 117 6.77 -23.80 0.63
C MET A 117 5.27 -23.85 0.35
N LEU A 118 4.48 -23.77 1.42
CA LEU A 118 3.03 -23.88 1.37
C LEU A 118 2.40 -22.64 2.01
N LYS A 119 1.15 -22.37 1.69
CA LYS A 119 0.30 -21.45 2.45
C LYS A 119 -0.45 -22.21 3.55
N THR A 120 -0.48 -21.73 4.81
CA THR A 120 -1.29 -22.37 5.88
C THR A 120 -1.72 -21.43 7.01
N TYR A 121 -2.80 -21.80 7.70
CA TYR A 121 -3.26 -21.17 8.96
C TYR A 121 -2.57 -21.71 10.22
N TYR A 122 -2.01 -22.92 10.17
CA TYR A 122 -1.48 -23.60 11.36
C TYR A 122 -0.08 -23.14 11.75
N SER A 123 0.02 -22.75 13.01
CA SER A 123 1.10 -22.08 13.70
C SER A 123 2.43 -22.84 13.73
N ILE A 124 3.50 -22.04 13.79
CA ILE A 124 4.89 -22.26 14.27
C ILE A 124 5.96 -22.15 13.16
N ILE A 125 5.66 -22.43 11.88
CA ILE A 125 6.67 -22.51 10.80
C ILE A 125 6.45 -21.49 9.67
N GLY A 126 6.37 -20.20 10.00
CA GLY A 126 6.07 -19.12 9.04
C GLY A 126 7.09 -17.97 8.99
N TYR A 127 8.22 -18.13 9.67
CA TYR A 127 9.23 -17.08 9.78
C TYR A 127 10.39 -17.33 8.82
N TRP A 128 10.74 -16.29 8.08
CA TRP A 128 11.78 -16.31 7.08
C TRP A 128 12.84 -15.28 7.45
N LYS A 129 14.08 -15.75 7.63
CA LYS A 129 15.23 -14.86 7.72
C LYS A 129 15.66 -14.50 6.31
N ILE A 130 15.64 -13.21 5.98
CA ILE A 130 16.07 -12.70 4.67
C ILE A 130 17.36 -11.94 4.87
N ALA A 131 18.45 -12.43 4.30
CA ALA A 131 19.77 -11.84 4.45
C ALA A 131 20.40 -11.55 3.08
N GLU A 132 21.10 -10.44 2.98
CA GLU A 132 21.88 -10.08 1.79
C GLU A 132 23.01 -11.09 1.53
N SER A 133 23.32 -11.29 0.27
CA SER A 133 24.40 -12.11 -0.26
C SER A 133 25.03 -11.39 -1.45
N SER A 134 26.18 -11.86 -1.94
CA SER A 134 26.92 -11.19 -3.01
C SER A 134 26.14 -10.95 -4.31
N ASN A 135 25.08 -11.73 -4.57
CA ASN A 135 24.31 -11.68 -5.83
C ASN A 135 22.79 -11.52 -5.61
N GLY A 136 22.35 -11.06 -4.43
CA GLY A 136 20.93 -10.95 -4.08
C GLY A 136 20.68 -11.38 -2.64
N HIS A 137 19.56 -12.02 -2.34
CA HIS A 137 19.18 -12.39 -0.98
C HIS A 137 19.05 -13.90 -0.79
N LYS A 138 19.35 -14.37 0.43
CA LYS A 138 19.03 -15.72 0.91
C LYS A 138 17.80 -15.66 1.80
N ILE A 139 16.86 -16.56 1.55
CA ILE A 139 15.64 -16.72 2.35
C ILE A 139 15.77 -18.04 3.09
N THR A 140 15.88 -17.99 4.41
CA THR A 140 16.13 -19.16 5.26
C THR A 140 14.97 -19.33 6.22
N SER A 141 14.50 -20.56 6.39
CA SER A 141 13.51 -20.82 7.43
C SER A 141 14.11 -20.69 8.81
N VAL A 142 13.37 -20.11 9.75
CA VAL A 142 13.81 -19.90 11.14
C VAL A 142 13.49 -21.10 12.03
N THR A 143 12.84 -22.14 11.51
CA THR A 143 12.38 -23.27 12.35
C THR A 143 13.35 -24.45 12.35
N SER A 144 13.90 -24.72 13.54
CA SER A 144 14.75 -25.86 13.89
C SER A 144 16.17 -25.84 13.32
N ASN A 145 17.03 -26.67 13.90
CA ASN A 145 18.50 -26.67 13.87
C ASN A 145 19.14 -26.95 12.49
N LEU A 146 18.39 -26.79 11.41
CA LEU A 146 18.78 -27.01 10.03
C LEU A 146 18.57 -25.70 9.27
N TYR A 147 19.66 -25.07 8.83
CA TYR A 147 19.65 -23.86 8.00
C TYR A 147 19.14 -24.17 6.59
N ASN A 148 17.84 -24.46 6.47
CA ASN A 148 17.21 -24.77 5.20
C ASN A 148 16.89 -23.47 4.46
N VAL A 149 17.41 -23.34 3.25
CA VAL A 149 17.22 -22.19 2.36
C VAL A 149 16.15 -22.49 1.32
N VAL A 150 15.35 -21.49 0.99
CA VAL A 150 14.33 -21.55 -0.05
C VAL A 150 15.02 -21.66 -1.41
N SER A 151 14.64 -22.66 -2.19
CA SER A 151 15.12 -22.87 -3.56
C SER A 151 14.13 -23.68 -4.39
N PRO A 152 14.20 -23.58 -5.73
CA PRO A 152 13.51 -24.49 -6.63
C PRO A 152 14.00 -25.92 -6.39
N PHE A 153 13.11 -26.91 -6.37
CA PHE A 153 13.46 -28.33 -6.20
C PHE A 153 13.12 -29.13 -7.46
N PRO A 154 14.04 -29.97 -8.00
CA PRO A 154 15.38 -30.31 -7.51
C PRO A 154 16.49 -29.41 -8.09
N ASN A 155 16.51 -28.11 -7.77
CA ASN A 155 17.43 -27.10 -8.32
C ASN A 155 17.35 -27.00 -9.85
N SER A 156 16.14 -26.71 -10.36
CA SER A 156 15.84 -26.59 -11.79
C SER A 156 15.61 -25.13 -12.18
N TYR A 157 15.87 -24.83 -13.46
CA TYR A 157 15.63 -23.51 -14.07
C TYR A 157 14.27 -23.39 -14.77
N ASN A 158 13.47 -24.46 -14.79
CA ASN A 158 12.26 -24.52 -15.58
C ASN A 158 11.06 -23.90 -14.86
N ALA A 159 10.09 -23.40 -15.64
CA ALA A 159 8.76 -23.10 -15.12
C ALA A 159 8.12 -24.35 -14.52
N ASP A 160 7.14 -24.15 -13.64
CA ASP A 160 6.44 -25.18 -12.87
C ASP A 160 7.34 -25.96 -11.88
N THR A 161 8.61 -25.59 -11.74
CA THR A 161 9.51 -26.20 -10.74
C THR A 161 9.02 -25.85 -9.33
N PRO A 162 8.70 -26.82 -8.45
CA PRO A 162 8.24 -26.56 -7.10
C PRO A 162 9.26 -25.80 -6.25
N ILE A 163 8.78 -24.98 -5.31
CA ILE A 163 9.61 -24.29 -4.33
C ILE A 163 9.64 -25.09 -3.03
N ALA A 164 10.85 -25.41 -2.58
CA ALA A 164 11.09 -26.15 -1.35
C ALA A 164 12.15 -25.45 -0.50
N THR A 165 12.37 -25.97 0.70
CA THR A 165 13.56 -25.65 1.48
C THR A 165 14.51 -26.84 1.49
N ASN A 166 15.81 -26.57 1.38
CA ASN A 166 16.84 -27.61 1.42
C ASN A 166 18.15 -27.05 1.98
N THR A 167 19.16 -27.88 2.11
CA THR A 167 20.48 -27.48 2.64
C THR A 167 21.42 -26.89 1.58
N PHE A 168 20.98 -26.78 0.32
CA PHE A 168 21.82 -26.34 -0.79
C PHE A 168 21.93 -24.81 -0.87
N GLN A 169 23.13 -24.27 -0.64
CA GLN A 169 23.39 -22.82 -0.59
C GLN A 169 24.05 -22.24 -1.85
N GLY A 170 23.63 -22.67 -3.06
CA GLY A 170 24.15 -22.16 -4.34
C GLY A 170 23.31 -21.06 -4.99
N ILE A 171 23.52 -20.79 -6.28
CA ILE A 171 22.83 -19.73 -7.03
C ILE A 171 21.29 -19.93 -7.08
N PHE A 172 20.83 -21.19 -7.07
CA PHE A 172 19.40 -21.53 -7.04
C PHE A 172 18.68 -21.11 -5.76
N SER A 173 19.40 -20.87 -4.66
CA SER A 173 18.82 -20.34 -3.42
C SER A 173 19.00 -18.84 -3.27
N THR A 174 19.45 -18.14 -4.31
CA THR A 174 19.58 -16.67 -4.32
C THR A 174 18.40 -16.02 -5.01
N TRP A 175 17.84 -15.01 -4.37
CA TRP A 175 16.61 -14.32 -4.78
C TRP A 175 16.84 -12.82 -4.93
N GLY A 176 16.46 -12.27 -6.08
CA GLY A 176 16.23 -10.84 -6.25
C GLY A 176 14.86 -10.49 -5.66
N LEU A 177 14.80 -9.46 -4.82
CA LEU A 177 13.56 -8.92 -4.30
C LEU A 177 13.24 -7.67 -5.12
N GLU A 178 12.37 -7.83 -6.12
CA GLU A 178 11.91 -6.74 -6.97
C GLU A 178 10.64 -6.14 -6.36
N PRO A 179 10.59 -4.83 -6.03
CA PRO A 179 9.33 -4.20 -5.63
C PRO A 179 8.22 -4.53 -6.62
N ALA A 180 7.09 -5.01 -6.12
CA ALA A 180 5.99 -5.45 -6.97
C ALA A 180 5.35 -4.28 -7.75
N PHE A 181 5.56 -3.07 -7.25
CA PHE A 181 5.08 -1.83 -7.81
C PHE A 181 6.31 -0.95 -8.04
N SER A 182 6.37 -0.28 -9.19
CA SER A 182 7.52 0.57 -9.56
C SER A 182 7.03 1.80 -10.30
N GLY A 183 7.68 2.92 -10.02
CA GLY A 183 7.29 4.25 -10.48
C GLY A 183 7.40 5.25 -9.33
N SER A 184 7.53 6.52 -9.66
CA SER A 184 7.55 7.57 -8.66
C SER A 184 6.12 8.03 -8.32
N ALA A 185 5.95 8.41 -7.06
CA ALA A 185 4.76 9.07 -6.57
C ALA A 185 5.11 10.40 -5.91
N GLU A 186 4.31 11.43 -6.15
CA GLU A 186 4.56 12.75 -5.57
C GLU A 186 3.36 13.25 -4.77
N TYR A 187 3.64 13.81 -3.60
CA TYR A 187 2.66 14.45 -2.73
C TYR A 187 2.99 15.94 -2.62
N TYR A 188 2.11 16.78 -3.14
CA TYR A 188 2.26 18.24 -3.12
C TYR A 188 1.38 18.85 -2.02
N VAL A 189 1.98 19.66 -1.15
CA VAL A 189 1.28 20.49 -0.17
C VAL A 189 1.39 21.95 -0.62
N THR A 190 0.26 22.58 -0.96
CA THR A 190 0.25 23.90 -1.60
C THR A 190 -0.02 25.07 -0.66
N THR A 191 -0.27 24.82 0.63
CA THR A 191 -0.58 25.85 1.63
C THR A 191 0.08 25.58 2.98
N SER A 192 0.40 26.65 3.70
CA SER A 192 1.01 26.60 5.01
C SER A 192 0.03 26.11 6.08
N ASP A 193 -1.29 26.25 5.89
CA ASP A 193 -2.30 25.79 6.85
C ASP A 193 -2.20 24.29 7.16
N ILE A 194 -1.89 23.48 6.16
CA ILE A 194 -1.68 22.04 6.34
C ILE A 194 -0.38 21.77 7.08
N LEU A 195 0.67 22.53 6.80
CA LEU A 195 2.01 22.34 7.35
C LEU A 195 2.09 22.80 8.81
N ASN A 196 1.40 23.89 9.12
CA ASN A 196 1.35 24.53 10.43
C ASN A 196 0.34 23.86 11.37
N ASN A 197 -0.63 23.11 10.83
CA ASN A 197 -1.51 22.27 11.63
C ASN A 197 -0.82 20.91 11.91
N PRO A 198 -0.47 20.60 13.18
CA PRO A 198 0.27 19.38 13.51
C PRO A 198 -0.48 18.08 13.16
N GLU A 199 -1.81 18.08 13.28
CA GLU A 199 -2.63 16.90 13.00
C GLU A 199 -2.69 16.61 11.49
N ASN A 200 -2.91 17.66 10.69
CA ASN A 200 -2.93 17.54 9.23
C ASN A 200 -1.55 17.15 8.69
N ASN A 201 -0.48 17.80 9.18
CA ASN A 201 0.88 17.50 8.78
C ASN A 201 1.29 16.06 9.13
N ALA A 202 0.89 15.56 10.32
CA ALA A 202 1.08 14.16 10.70
C ALA A 202 0.31 13.21 9.76
N CYS A 203 -0.93 13.55 9.41
CA CYS A 203 -1.74 12.77 8.46
C CYS A 203 -1.07 12.70 7.07
N VAL A 204 -0.52 13.81 6.58
CA VAL A 204 0.27 13.85 5.33
C VAL A 204 1.48 12.93 5.40
N ASN A 205 2.24 12.95 6.49
CA ASN A 205 3.39 12.06 6.68
C ASN A 205 2.99 10.58 6.70
N GLU A 206 1.86 10.25 7.34
CA GLU A 206 1.31 8.90 7.30
C GLU A 206 0.93 8.49 5.87
N ILE A 207 0.30 9.38 5.10
CA ILE A 207 -0.03 9.13 3.70
C ILE A 207 1.24 8.85 2.90
N VAL A 208 2.27 9.70 3.00
CA VAL A 208 3.57 9.48 2.32
C VAL A 208 4.13 8.10 2.66
N GLY A 209 4.17 7.72 3.94
CA GLY A 209 4.62 6.39 4.34
C GLY A 209 3.75 5.25 3.81
N LYS A 210 2.43 5.45 3.63
CA LYS A 210 1.57 4.46 2.97
C LYS A 210 1.87 4.30 1.48
N ILE A 211 2.21 5.39 0.80
CA ILE A 211 2.56 5.36 -0.62
C ILE A 211 3.91 4.63 -0.80
N GLU A 212 4.88 4.87 0.09
CA GLU A 212 6.13 4.10 0.16
C GLU A 212 5.84 2.63 0.46
N ASN A 213 4.88 2.31 1.34
CA ASN A 213 4.49 0.93 1.63
C ASN A 213 3.87 0.22 0.43
N LEU A 214 3.25 0.97 -0.48
CA LEU A 214 2.78 0.48 -1.77
C LEU A 214 3.92 0.33 -2.79
N GLY A 215 5.19 0.58 -2.42
CA GLY A 215 6.36 0.33 -3.27
C GLY A 215 6.73 1.46 -4.24
N TYR A 216 6.17 2.66 -4.07
CA TYR A 216 6.52 3.81 -4.90
C TYR A 216 7.71 4.59 -4.33
N ASP A 217 8.61 5.05 -5.22
CA ASP A 217 9.59 6.08 -4.87
C ASP A 217 8.84 7.38 -4.61
N THR A 218 8.69 7.74 -3.34
CA THR A 218 7.80 8.82 -2.93
C THR A 218 8.58 10.09 -2.61
N SER A 219 8.05 11.24 -2.99
CA SER A 219 8.57 12.52 -2.55
C SER A 219 7.45 13.49 -2.19
N ARG A 220 7.67 14.21 -1.08
CA ARG A 220 6.79 15.28 -0.62
C ARG A 220 7.37 16.63 -1.03
N TYR A 221 6.54 17.48 -1.63
CA TYR A 221 6.90 18.83 -2.03
C TYR A 221 6.01 19.85 -1.36
N GLU A 222 6.64 20.84 -0.74
CA GLU A 222 5.96 21.92 -0.05
C GLU A 222 6.06 23.18 -0.90
N TYR A 223 4.96 23.92 -0.98
CA TYR A 223 4.87 25.19 -1.71
C TYR A 223 5.36 25.11 -3.17
N PRO A 224 4.90 24.14 -3.97
CA PRO A 224 5.29 24.10 -5.37
C PRO A 224 4.73 25.33 -6.09
N ASN A 225 5.57 25.98 -6.90
CA ASN A 225 5.07 26.97 -7.84
C ASN A 225 4.32 26.28 -9.00
N SER A 226 3.54 27.05 -9.75
CA SER A 226 2.70 26.52 -10.83
C SER A 226 3.50 25.75 -11.88
N GLY A 227 4.67 26.24 -12.28
CA GLY A 227 5.53 25.56 -13.26
C GLY A 227 6.13 24.26 -12.74
N ALA A 228 6.54 24.21 -11.48
CA ALA A 228 7.07 23.01 -10.84
C ALA A 228 5.99 21.95 -10.67
N LEU A 229 4.79 22.33 -10.23
CA LEU A 229 3.66 21.41 -10.13
C LEU A 229 3.31 20.85 -11.52
N GLN A 230 3.21 21.74 -12.51
CA GLN A 230 2.89 21.37 -13.88
C GLN A 230 3.91 20.40 -14.49
N ASN A 231 5.20 20.73 -14.45
CA ASN A 231 6.24 19.92 -15.10
C ASN A 231 6.41 18.51 -14.48
N ARG A 232 5.89 18.28 -13.28
CA ARG A 232 6.19 17.10 -12.47
C ARG A 232 5.03 16.14 -12.30
N ILE A 233 3.79 16.61 -12.25
CA ILE A 233 2.61 15.73 -12.18
C ILE A 233 2.64 14.69 -13.33
N GLY A 234 3.07 15.08 -14.53
CA GLY A 234 3.14 14.20 -15.70
C GLY A 234 4.29 13.18 -15.71
N GLN A 235 5.23 13.27 -14.77
CA GLN A 235 6.41 12.37 -14.68
C GLN A 235 6.19 11.19 -13.72
N ASN A 236 5.12 11.26 -12.93
CA ASN A 236 4.84 10.32 -11.86
C ASN A 236 3.72 9.38 -12.25
N ARG A 237 3.78 8.16 -11.72
CA ARG A 237 2.72 7.17 -11.91
C ARG A 237 1.46 7.53 -11.11
N PHE A 238 1.68 8.17 -9.96
CA PHE A 238 0.65 8.54 -9.01
C PHE A 238 0.99 9.90 -8.39
N CYS A 239 0.01 10.79 -8.23
CA CYS A 239 0.23 12.04 -7.53
C CYS A 239 -0.95 12.48 -6.66
N VAL A 240 -0.64 13.24 -5.62
CA VAL A 240 -1.62 13.90 -4.76
C VAL A 240 -1.31 15.38 -4.69
N VAL A 241 -2.32 16.22 -4.93
CA VAL A 241 -2.23 17.66 -4.71
C VAL A 241 -3.15 18.03 -3.56
N HIS A 242 -2.59 18.56 -2.46
CA HIS A 242 -3.33 18.88 -1.25
C HIS A 242 -3.16 20.36 -0.90
N GLY A 243 -4.29 21.08 -0.80
CA GLY A 243 -4.30 22.46 -0.38
C GLY A 243 -5.63 23.15 -0.55
N HIS A 244 -5.64 24.47 -0.36
CA HIS A 244 -6.83 25.29 -0.57
C HIS A 244 -7.15 25.45 -2.05
N GLY A 245 -8.42 25.68 -2.33
CA GLY A 245 -8.92 25.79 -3.68
C GLY A 245 -10.17 26.66 -3.75
N SER A 246 -10.43 27.12 -4.96
CA SER A 246 -11.66 27.77 -5.37
C SER A 246 -12.21 27.02 -6.57
N PRO A 247 -13.45 27.30 -7.02
CA PRO A 247 -13.95 26.74 -8.26
C PRO A 247 -12.91 26.89 -9.38
N GLY A 248 -12.46 25.77 -9.94
CA GLY A 248 -11.56 25.72 -11.09
C GLY A 248 -10.11 26.11 -10.82
N ALA A 249 -9.71 26.32 -9.56
CA ALA A 249 -8.36 26.77 -9.24
C ALA A 249 -7.78 26.20 -7.94
N LEU A 250 -6.46 26.02 -7.94
CA LEU A 250 -5.66 25.67 -6.77
C LEU A 250 -4.92 26.90 -6.25
N ALA A 251 -5.01 27.13 -4.94
CA ALA A 251 -4.16 28.12 -4.28
C ALA A 251 -2.77 27.52 -4.10
N LEU A 252 -1.76 28.21 -4.64
CA LEU A 252 -0.34 27.90 -4.52
C LEU A 252 0.30 29.00 -3.67
N GLU A 253 0.41 28.73 -2.38
CA GLU A 253 1.10 29.57 -1.42
C GLU A 253 2.62 29.37 -1.54
N ASN A 254 3.39 30.43 -1.38
CA ASN A 254 4.83 30.32 -1.20
C ASN A 254 5.21 30.32 0.29
N ALA A 255 6.47 30.03 0.61
CA ALA A 255 6.95 29.99 1.99
C ALA A 255 6.81 31.33 2.76
N SER A 256 6.52 32.44 2.07
CA SER A 256 6.26 33.76 2.67
C SER A 256 4.76 34.07 2.82
N GLY A 257 3.87 33.13 2.53
CA GLY A 257 2.42 33.30 2.65
C GLY A 257 1.73 33.96 1.45
N ASN A 258 2.46 34.24 0.35
CA ASN A 258 1.84 34.84 -0.83
C ASN A 258 1.15 33.76 -1.65
N VAL A 259 -0.10 34.01 -2.01
CA VAL A 259 -0.92 33.08 -2.80
C VAL A 259 -0.88 33.46 -4.28
N SER A 260 -0.56 32.47 -5.11
CA SER A 260 -0.80 32.48 -6.56
C SER A 260 -1.86 31.43 -6.91
N TRP A 261 -2.54 31.59 -8.05
CA TRP A 261 -3.61 30.68 -8.45
C TRP A 261 -3.21 29.91 -9.70
N LEU A 262 -3.37 28.58 -9.67
CA LEU A 262 -3.32 27.73 -10.85
C LEU A 262 -4.76 27.40 -11.27
N TYR A 263 -5.23 28.06 -12.33
CA TYR A 263 -6.54 27.81 -12.92
C TYR A 263 -6.50 26.65 -13.91
N ALA A 264 -7.61 25.94 -14.06
CA ALA A 264 -7.74 24.80 -14.96
C ALA A 264 -7.43 25.18 -16.43
N ASP A 265 -7.93 26.31 -16.91
CA ASP A 265 -7.66 26.81 -18.27
C ASP A 265 -6.20 27.16 -18.55
N ASN A 266 -5.40 27.37 -17.50
CA ASN A 266 -3.97 27.68 -17.57
C ASN A 266 -3.07 26.44 -17.40
N ILE A 267 -3.65 25.24 -17.32
CA ILE A 267 -2.90 23.99 -17.31
C ILE A 267 -2.40 23.70 -18.73
N SER A 268 -1.10 23.88 -18.97
CA SER A 268 -0.45 23.52 -20.24
C SER A 268 0.38 22.25 -20.03
N LEU A 269 -0.27 21.09 -19.98
CA LEU A 269 0.39 19.85 -19.61
C LEU A 269 0.33 18.78 -20.69
N VAL A 270 1.41 18.01 -20.80
CA VAL A 270 1.43 16.73 -21.53
C VAL A 270 1.70 15.66 -20.48
N MET A 271 0.66 14.95 -20.00
CA MET A 271 0.74 14.02 -18.86
C MET A 271 0.39 12.56 -19.20
N PRO A 272 0.99 11.90 -20.20
CA PRO A 272 0.60 10.54 -20.57
C PRO A 272 0.97 9.46 -19.54
N MET A 273 1.77 9.77 -18.50
CA MET A 273 2.33 8.75 -17.59
C MET A 273 1.63 8.66 -16.21
N CYS A 274 0.81 9.63 -15.84
CA CYS A 274 0.11 9.61 -14.56
C CYS A 274 -1.14 8.74 -14.63
N SER A 275 -1.13 7.61 -13.94
CA SER A 275 -2.24 6.66 -13.91
C SER A 275 -3.36 7.13 -12.98
N TYR A 276 -3.02 7.81 -11.90
CA TYR A 276 -3.99 8.35 -10.95
C TYR A 276 -3.53 9.66 -10.30
N CYS A 277 -4.44 10.63 -10.20
CA CYS A 277 -4.25 11.88 -9.45
C CYS A 277 -5.41 12.11 -8.48
N MET A 278 -5.09 12.40 -7.21
CA MET A 278 -6.06 12.88 -6.22
C MET A 278 -5.83 14.38 -5.96
N ILE A 279 -6.85 15.20 -6.19
CA ILE A 279 -6.86 16.62 -5.81
C ILE A 279 -7.64 16.77 -4.50
N ILE A 280 -6.91 16.90 -3.39
CA ILE A 280 -7.47 17.17 -2.06
C ILE A 280 -7.58 18.67 -1.90
N SER A 281 -8.58 19.25 -2.56
CA SER A 281 -8.84 20.69 -2.52
C SER A 281 -10.31 21.01 -2.74
N CYS A 282 -10.80 22.00 -1.98
CA CYS A 282 -12.18 22.50 -2.06
C CYS A 282 -12.54 22.92 -3.47
N ASN A 283 -13.70 22.49 -3.96
CA ASN A 283 -14.26 22.91 -5.25
C ASN A 283 -13.37 22.63 -6.48
N SER A 284 -12.40 21.72 -6.36
CA SER A 284 -11.49 21.34 -7.44
C SER A 284 -12.20 20.71 -8.66
N ALA A 285 -13.38 20.15 -8.45
CA ALA A 285 -14.19 19.50 -9.48
C ALA A 285 -15.38 20.35 -9.97
N VAL A 286 -15.41 21.65 -9.69
CA VAL A 286 -16.49 22.56 -10.15
C VAL A 286 -15.91 23.88 -10.65
N ASP A 287 -16.30 24.28 -11.86
CA ASP A 287 -16.25 25.67 -12.36
C ASP A 287 -16.86 25.72 -13.77
N SER A 288 -17.72 26.71 -14.02
CA SER A 288 -18.27 26.98 -15.36
C SER A 288 -17.44 27.99 -16.17
N THR A 289 -16.49 28.69 -15.53
CA THR A 289 -15.74 29.79 -16.12
C THR A 289 -14.39 29.32 -16.66
N HIS A 290 -13.54 28.71 -15.82
CA HIS A 290 -12.21 28.23 -16.23
C HIS A 290 -12.19 26.72 -16.54
N GLY A 291 -13.33 26.03 -16.33
CA GLY A 291 -13.43 24.58 -16.31
C GLY A 291 -12.95 24.00 -14.97
N ASN A 292 -13.34 22.76 -14.66
CA ASN A 292 -12.88 22.11 -13.43
C ASN A 292 -11.52 21.42 -13.62
N LEU A 293 -10.72 21.38 -12.56
CA LEU A 293 -9.36 20.84 -12.60
C LEU A 293 -9.34 19.33 -12.86
N THR A 294 -10.35 18.60 -12.36
CA THR A 294 -10.44 17.14 -12.50
C THR A 294 -10.54 16.72 -13.96
N GLU A 295 -11.50 17.26 -14.70
CA GLU A 295 -11.67 17.01 -16.14
C GLU A 295 -10.48 17.53 -16.94
N LYS A 296 -9.96 18.71 -16.56
CA LYS A 296 -8.86 19.33 -17.31
C LYS A 296 -7.56 18.55 -17.18
N LEU A 297 -7.22 18.01 -16.01
CA LEU A 297 -6.08 17.12 -15.85
C LEU A 297 -6.27 15.81 -16.64
N HIS A 298 -7.48 15.27 -16.66
CA HIS A 298 -7.79 14.07 -17.46
C HIS A 298 -7.61 14.33 -18.97
N GLN A 299 -8.13 15.45 -19.48
CA GLN A 299 -7.96 15.88 -20.87
C GLN A 299 -6.49 16.04 -21.28
N HIS A 300 -5.61 16.36 -20.32
CA HIS A 300 -4.17 16.48 -20.53
C HIS A 300 -3.39 15.18 -20.26
N GLY A 301 -4.07 14.04 -20.14
CA GLY A 301 -3.47 12.70 -20.21
C GLY A 301 -3.47 11.91 -18.91
N VAL A 302 -3.90 12.47 -17.78
CA VAL A 302 -3.99 11.69 -16.54
C VAL A 302 -5.06 10.62 -16.68
N GLY A 303 -4.69 9.36 -16.42
CA GLY A 303 -5.55 8.20 -16.64
C GLY A 303 -6.85 8.24 -15.83
N CYS A 304 -6.75 8.63 -14.56
CA CYS A 304 -7.88 8.80 -13.65
C CYS A 304 -7.62 9.96 -12.69
N VAL A 305 -8.59 10.85 -12.51
CA VAL A 305 -8.47 12.01 -11.61
C VAL A 305 -9.66 12.04 -10.68
N THR A 306 -9.41 12.22 -9.39
CA THR A 306 -10.44 12.44 -8.37
C THR A 306 -10.29 13.82 -7.76
N GLY A 307 -11.38 14.58 -7.67
CA GLY A 307 -11.46 15.85 -6.97
C GLY A 307 -12.81 16.02 -6.27
N PHE A 308 -13.06 17.20 -5.71
CA PHE A 308 -14.25 17.47 -4.90
C PHE A 308 -15.10 18.61 -5.45
N THR A 309 -16.41 18.42 -5.50
CA THR A 309 -17.40 19.36 -6.07
C THR A 309 -17.89 20.41 -5.07
N VAL A 310 -17.48 20.29 -3.81
CA VAL A 310 -17.84 21.19 -2.71
C VAL A 310 -16.59 21.54 -1.91
N SER A 311 -16.74 22.46 -0.95
CA SER A 311 -15.76 22.61 0.12
C SER A 311 -15.73 21.34 0.98
N VAL A 312 -14.56 20.72 1.08
CA VAL A 312 -14.37 19.48 1.83
C VAL A 312 -13.52 19.71 3.06
N SER A 313 -13.87 19.01 4.14
CA SER A 313 -13.05 18.94 5.35
C SER A 313 -12.48 17.53 5.51
N LYS A 314 -11.25 17.42 6.02
CA LYS A 314 -10.56 16.14 6.27
C LYS A 314 -10.36 15.27 5.01
N GLY A 315 -10.17 15.87 3.85
CA GLY A 315 -9.95 15.13 2.60
C GLY A 315 -8.68 14.27 2.63
N GLU A 316 -7.66 14.69 3.36
CA GLU A 316 -6.44 13.95 3.65
C GLU A 316 -6.69 12.71 4.50
N TYR A 317 -7.53 12.79 5.53
CA TYR A 317 -7.91 11.62 6.31
C TYR A 317 -8.70 10.64 5.46
N TYR A 318 -9.63 11.14 4.63
CA TYR A 318 -10.36 10.29 3.70
C TYR A 318 -9.41 9.57 2.74
N PHE A 319 -8.46 10.29 2.14
CA PHE A 319 -7.48 9.68 1.24
C PHE A 319 -6.55 8.69 1.96
N LYS A 320 -6.18 8.94 3.21
CA LYS A 320 -5.45 7.98 4.05
C LYS A 320 -6.19 6.65 4.18
N TYR A 321 -7.52 6.67 4.33
CA TYR A 321 -8.33 5.45 4.37
C TYR A 321 -8.39 4.76 2.99
N VAL A 322 -8.38 5.51 1.88
CA VAL A 322 -8.29 4.95 0.52
C VAL A 322 -6.98 4.19 0.34
N LEU A 323 -5.85 4.79 0.71
CA LEU A 323 -4.56 4.12 0.66
C LEU A 323 -4.49 2.94 1.62
N HIS A 324 -5.08 3.05 2.81
CA HIS A 324 -5.17 1.92 3.72
C HIS A 324 -5.94 0.75 3.08
N ASN A 325 -7.06 1.00 2.40
CA ASN A 325 -7.77 -0.05 1.69
C ASN A 325 -6.89 -0.70 0.59
N GLN A 326 -6.15 0.10 -0.18
CA GLN A 326 -5.22 -0.36 -1.21
C GLN A 326 -4.03 -1.16 -0.63
N GLU A 327 -3.55 -0.87 0.58
CA GLU A 327 -2.50 -1.66 1.24
C GLU A 327 -2.97 -3.09 1.59
N PHE A 328 -4.26 -3.25 1.92
CA PHE A 328 -4.85 -4.55 2.31
C PHE A 328 -5.44 -5.32 1.15
N PHE A 329 -5.97 -4.60 0.16
CA PHE A 329 -6.57 -5.13 -1.05
C PHE A 329 -5.94 -4.45 -2.27
N PRO A 330 -4.66 -4.71 -2.54
CA PRO A 330 -3.93 -4.10 -3.65
C PRO A 330 -4.51 -4.43 -5.04
N ASP A 331 -5.39 -5.43 -5.16
CA ASP A 331 -6.13 -5.72 -6.40
C ASP A 331 -7.35 -4.80 -6.60
N ASN A 332 -7.78 -4.08 -5.56
CA ASN A 332 -8.97 -3.24 -5.64
C ASN A 332 -8.77 -2.12 -6.64
N LYS A 333 -9.74 -1.97 -7.53
CA LYS A 333 -9.82 -0.78 -8.37
C LYS A 333 -10.05 0.43 -7.49
N ILE A 334 -9.61 1.60 -7.94
CA ILE A 334 -9.77 2.84 -7.18
C ILE A 334 -11.24 3.10 -6.83
N ILE A 335 -12.18 2.75 -7.71
CA ILE A 335 -13.62 2.88 -7.42
C ILE A 335 -14.09 1.99 -6.28
N ASP A 336 -13.55 0.78 -6.16
CA ASP A 336 -13.91 -0.17 -5.12
C ASP A 336 -13.36 0.30 -3.76
N SER A 337 -12.14 0.83 -3.76
CA SER A 337 -11.56 1.45 -2.56
C SER A 337 -12.31 2.70 -2.13
N LEU A 338 -12.68 3.58 -3.07
CA LEU A 338 -13.48 4.77 -2.76
C LEU A 338 -14.84 4.38 -2.17
N ALA A 339 -15.55 3.42 -2.76
CA ALA A 339 -16.84 2.94 -2.25
C ALA A 339 -16.74 2.29 -0.85
N CYS A 340 -15.68 1.51 -0.61
CA CYS A 340 -15.43 0.92 0.71
C CYS A 340 -15.13 2.00 1.77
N VAL A 341 -14.37 3.02 1.40
CA VAL A 341 -14.04 4.14 2.28
C VAL A 341 -15.24 5.04 2.52
N ASP A 342 -16.10 5.26 1.53
CA ASP A 342 -17.33 6.05 1.68
C ASP A 342 -18.20 5.51 2.84
N LEU A 343 -18.33 4.18 2.93
CA LEU A 343 -19.07 3.52 4.02
C LEU A 343 -18.35 3.66 5.38
N SER A 344 -17.07 3.33 5.42
CA SER A 344 -16.30 3.26 6.68
C SER A 344 -15.99 4.65 7.26
N PHE A 345 -15.62 5.61 6.42
CA PHE A 345 -15.34 7.00 6.80
C PHE A 345 -16.61 7.77 7.14
N GLY A 346 -17.70 7.57 6.39
CA GLY A 346 -18.99 8.19 6.69
C GLY A 346 -19.53 7.80 8.07
N ALA A 347 -19.30 6.55 8.49
CA ALA A 347 -19.66 6.07 9.84
C ALA A 347 -18.76 6.67 10.94
N ALA A 348 -17.47 6.89 10.66
CA ALA A 348 -16.50 7.42 11.63
C ALA A 348 -16.57 8.94 11.81
N TYR A 349 -16.93 9.68 10.75
CA TYR A 349 -16.94 11.14 10.72
C TYR A 349 -18.30 11.64 10.23
N ASN A 350 -19.20 11.91 11.18
CA ASN A 350 -20.53 12.48 10.91
C ASN A 350 -20.44 13.98 10.58
N LEU A 351 -19.80 14.32 9.45
CA LEU A 351 -19.66 15.68 8.96
C LEU A 351 -20.83 16.00 8.02
N SER A 352 -21.77 16.85 8.41
CA SER A 352 -22.85 17.27 7.49
C SER A 352 -22.31 18.26 6.44
N GLY A 353 -22.73 18.11 5.19
CA GLY A 353 -22.49 19.08 4.11
C GLY A 353 -21.08 19.19 3.51
N THR A 354 -20.03 18.72 4.19
CA THR A 354 -18.62 18.81 3.70
C THR A 354 -17.87 17.48 3.72
N ASN A 355 -18.58 16.37 3.96
CA ASN A 355 -17.96 15.05 4.08
C ASN A 355 -17.40 14.57 2.73
N PRO A 356 -16.09 14.26 2.63
CA PRO A 356 -15.50 13.70 1.41
C PRO A 356 -16.01 12.27 1.09
N ALA A 357 -16.60 11.58 2.07
CA ALA A 357 -17.21 10.26 1.90
C ALA A 357 -18.61 10.29 1.27
N ASN A 358 -19.21 11.46 1.07
CA ASN A 358 -20.44 11.56 0.29
C ASN A 358 -20.09 11.46 -1.21
N PRO A 359 -20.54 10.42 -1.94
CA PRO A 359 -20.21 10.27 -3.36
C PRO A 359 -20.64 11.47 -4.22
N ASN A 360 -21.68 12.20 -3.81
CA ASN A 360 -22.16 13.40 -4.52
C ASN A 360 -21.20 14.61 -4.38
N HIS A 361 -20.25 14.56 -3.45
CA HIS A 361 -19.26 15.61 -3.22
C HIS A 361 -17.95 15.36 -3.98
N ARG A 362 -17.86 14.25 -4.71
CA ARG A 362 -16.66 13.82 -5.42
C ARG A 362 -16.95 13.71 -6.91
N LEU A 363 -15.99 14.09 -7.72
CA LEU A 363 -15.97 13.79 -9.14
C LEU A 363 -14.75 12.93 -9.42
N THR A 364 -14.96 11.81 -10.12
CA THR A 364 -13.87 10.99 -10.64
C THR A 364 -14.02 10.87 -12.15
N VAL A 365 -12.98 11.25 -12.89
CA VAL A 365 -12.95 11.27 -14.35
C VAL A 365 -11.84 10.34 -14.83
N GLY A 366 -12.11 9.57 -15.89
CA GLY A 366 -11.14 8.64 -16.49
C GLY A 366 -11.36 7.19 -16.06
N SER A 367 -10.34 6.34 -16.25
CA SER A 367 -10.43 4.91 -15.98
C SER A 367 -10.44 4.61 -14.49
N THR A 368 -11.62 4.34 -13.96
CA THR A 368 -11.78 3.97 -12.54
C THR A 368 -11.37 2.53 -12.23
N SER A 369 -10.91 1.78 -13.24
CA SER A 369 -10.35 0.43 -13.10
C SER A 369 -8.86 0.41 -12.78
N VAL A 370 -8.21 1.58 -12.64
CA VAL A 370 -6.84 1.67 -12.16
C VAL A 370 -6.78 1.18 -10.71
N SER A 371 -5.86 0.26 -10.43
CA SER A 371 -5.44 -0.04 -9.06
C SER A 371 -4.16 0.73 -8.75
N LEU A 372 -4.04 1.26 -7.53
CA LEU A 372 -2.78 1.85 -7.06
C LEU A 372 -1.82 0.76 -6.57
N GLY A 373 -2.35 -0.41 -6.23
CA GLY A 373 -1.61 -1.59 -5.83
C GLY A 373 -1.47 -2.66 -6.91
N LEU A 374 -1.79 -2.40 -8.18
CA LEU A 374 -1.48 -3.31 -9.30
C LEU A 374 -1.14 -2.52 -10.56
N ASN A 375 -0.22 -3.06 -11.38
CA ASN A 375 0.04 -2.50 -12.70
C ASN A 375 -1.15 -2.66 -13.63
#